data_AF-A0A927Y0M3-F1
#
_entry.id   AF-A0A927Y0M3-F1
#
_cell.length_a   1.000
_cell.length_b   1.000
_cell.length_c   1.000
_cell.angle_alpha   90.00
_cell.angle_beta   90.00
_cell.angle_gamma   90.00
#
_symmetry.space_group_name_H-M   'P 1'
#
loop_
_entity.id
_entity.type
_entity.pdbx_description
1 polymer ?
#
loop_
_entity_poly.entity_id
_entity_poly.type
_entity_poly.pdbx_seq_one_letter_code
_entity_poly.pdbx_strand_id
1 'polypeptide(L)' 'MDLKKEQIKRNIFLTLQIIFFILTIVGAILVFMKKVDNAGYAVIPMLWSLIFGGFMRESQKKIKEFSEK' A
#
# COMPACT_ATOMS: atom_id res chain seq x y z
N MET A 1 21.99 1.82 10.58
CA MET A 1 20.65 1.99 9.95
C MET A 1 19.92 3.05 10.78
N ASP A 2 19.27 4.03 10.16
CA ASP A 2 18.74 5.23 10.84
C ASP A 2 17.23 5.10 11.14
N LEU A 3 16.84 5.24 12.41
CA LEU A 3 15.45 5.12 12.87
C LEU A 3 14.52 6.14 12.21
N LYS A 4 14.95 7.39 12.07
CA LYS A 4 14.15 8.44 11.41
C LYS A 4 13.92 8.08 9.94
N LYS A 5 14.93 7.51 9.28
CA LYS A 5 14.82 7.05 7.89
C LYS A 5 13.78 5.94 7.73
N GLU A 6 13.74 4.97 8.63
CA GLU A 6 12.74 3.90 8.59
C GLU A 6 11.31 4.40 8.90
N GLN A 7 11.15 5.36 9.80
CA GLN A 7 9.86 6.01 10.05
C GLN A 7 9.33 6.75 8.81
N ILE A 8 10.20 7.48 8.11
CA ILE A 8 9.83 8.15 6.85
C ILE A 8 9.41 7.12 5.80
N LYS A 9 10.19 6.05 5.60
CA LYS A 9 9.84 4.97 4.66
C LYS A 9 8.49 4.34 4.98
N ARG A 10 8.25 3.98 6.25
CA ARG A 10 6.96 3.44 6.72
C ARG A 10 5.82 4.36 6.32
N ASN A 11 5.94 5.67 6.57
CA ASN A 11 4.89 6.62 6.24
C ASN A 11 4.68 6.73 4.72
N ILE A 12 5.75 6.74 3.92
CA ILE A 12 5.63 6.73 2.46
C ILE A 12 4.89 5.48 1.97
N PHE A 13 5.28 4.29 2.45
CA PHE A 13 4.62 3.04 2.06
C PHE A 13 3.15 3.00 2.50
N LEU A 14 2.83 3.50 3.69
CA LEU A 14 1.44 3.62 4.15
C LEU A 14 0.62 4.55 3.24
N THR A 15 1.15 5.71 2.90
CA THR A 15 0.48 6.66 2.00
C THR A 15 0.23 6.04 0.63
N LEU A 16 1.24 5.37 0.04
CA LEU A 16 1.09 4.67 -1.23
C LEU A 16 0.06 3.54 -1.13
N GLN A 17 0.10 2.74 -0.07
CA GLN A 17 -0.89 1.67 0.16
C GLN A 17 -2.32 2.22 0.15
N ILE A 18 -2.57 3.33 0.84
CA ILE A 18 -3.90 3.97 0.91
C ILE A 18 -4.33 4.49 -0.46
N ILE A 19 -3.44 5.18 -1.20
CA ILE A 19 -3.74 5.67 -2.55
C ILE A 19 -4.16 4.52 -3.47
N PHE A 20 -3.37 3.44 -3.50
CA PHE A 20 -3.67 2.28 -4.34
C PHE A 20 -4.91 1.51 -3.87
N PHE A 21 -5.21 1.53 -2.59
CA PHE A 21 -6.45 0.97 -2.05
C PHE A 21 -7.68 1.76 -2.54
N ILE A 22 -7.63 3.09 -2.50
CA ILE A 22 -8.71 3.94 -3.04
C ILE A 22 -8.88 3.68 -4.55
N LEU A 23 -7.78 3.62 -5.30
CA LEU A 23 -7.81 3.28 -6.73
C LEU A 23 -8.43 1.89 -6.99
N THR A 24 -8.19 0.92 -6.11
CA THR A 24 -8.81 -0.41 -6.19
C THR A 24 -10.33 -0.31 -6.08
N ILE A 25 -10.84 0.47 -5.12
CA ILE A 25 -12.28 0.68 -4.92
C ILE A 25 -12.88 1.38 -6.15
N VAL A 26 -12.25 2.44 -6.63
CA VAL A 26 -12.71 3.17 -7.83
C VAL A 26 -12.73 2.23 -9.05
N GLY A 27 -11.66 1.48 -9.27
CA GLY A 27 -11.58 0.50 -10.34
C GLY A 27 -12.67 -0.57 -10.23
N ALA A 28 -12.92 -1.08 -9.02
CA ALA A 28 -13.98 -2.06 -8.78
C ALA A 28 -15.37 -1.47 -9.11
N ILE A 29 -15.68 -0.25 -8.63
CA ILE A 29 -16.95 0.42 -8.93
C ILE A 29 -17.14 0.57 -10.45
N LEU A 30 -16.11 1.01 -11.18
CA LEU A 30 -16.20 1.18 -12.63
C LEU A 30 -16.46 -0.14 -13.37
N VAL A 31 -15.83 -1.23 -12.94
CA VAL A 31 -16.05 -2.58 -13.48
C VAL A 31 -17.47 -3.06 -13.16
N PHE A 32 -17.92 -2.92 -11.92
CA PHE A 32 -19.28 -3.32 -11.50
C PHE A 32 -20.37 -2.54 -12.23
N MET A 33 -20.16 -1.25 -12.48
CA MET A 33 -21.08 -0.41 -13.25
C MET A 33 -21.01 -0.65 -14.76
N LYS A 34 -20.19 -1.60 -15.23
CA LYS A 34 -19.91 -1.85 -16.66
C LYS A 34 -19.49 -0.58 -17.42
N LYS A 35 -18.79 0.33 -16.74
CA LYS A 35 -18.17 1.52 -17.35
C LYS A 35 -16.84 1.18 -18.02
N VAL A 36 -16.22 0.09 -17.57
CA VAL A 36 -15.03 -0.53 -18.17
C VAL A 36 -15.20 -2.05 -18.12
N ASP A 37 -14.76 -2.75 -19.16
CA ASP A 37 -14.95 -4.20 -19.29
C ASP A 37 -13.74 -5.03 -18.82
N ASN A 38 -12.76 -4.40 -18.18
CA ASN A 38 -11.52 -5.05 -17.75
C ASN A 38 -11.36 -5.02 -16.23
N ALA A 39 -11.33 -6.18 -15.58
CA ALA A 39 -11.10 -6.31 -14.14
C ALA A 39 -9.71 -5.80 -13.69
N GLY A 40 -8.76 -5.67 -14.62
CA GLY A 40 -7.42 -5.14 -14.38
C GLY A 40 -7.41 -3.74 -13.76
N TYR A 41 -8.45 -2.93 -14.00
CA TYR A 41 -8.59 -1.60 -13.37
C TYR A 41 -8.71 -1.69 -11.84
N ALA A 42 -9.21 -2.79 -11.28
CA ALA A 42 -9.25 -3.02 -9.84
C ALA A 42 -8.06 -3.87 -9.37
N VAL A 43 -7.69 -4.90 -10.13
CA VAL A 43 -6.68 -5.89 -9.72
C VAL A 43 -5.28 -5.28 -9.66
N ILE A 44 -4.88 -4.45 -10.64
CA ILE A 44 -3.52 -3.88 -10.66
C ILE A 44 -3.30 -2.95 -9.46
N PRO A 45 -4.19 -1.98 -9.14
CA PRO A 45 -4.04 -1.18 -7.93
C PRO A 45 -4.03 -2.02 -6.65
N MET A 46 -4.82 -3.10 -6.60
CA MET A 46 -4.86 -3.99 -5.43
C MET A 46 -3.49 -4.64 -5.18
N LEU A 47 -2.83 -5.15 -6.22
CA LEU A 47 -1.50 -5.75 -6.12
C LEU A 47 -0.48 -4.76 -5.57
N TRP A 48 -0.49 -3.51 -6.07
CA TRP A 48 0.39 -2.46 -5.55
C TRP A 48 0.08 -2.12 -4.09
N SER A 49 -1.19 -2.03 -3.70
CA SER A 49 -1.58 -1.81 -2.31
C SER A 49 -1.04 -2.90 -1.38
N LEU A 50 -1.12 -4.18 -1.80
CA LEU A 50 -0.57 -5.30 -1.04
C LEU A 50 0.95 -5.24 -0.91
N ILE A 51 1.66 -4.92 -1.99
CA ILE A 51 3.12 -4.78 -2.00
C ILE A 51 3.56 -3.69 -1.01
N PHE A 52 2.96 -2.49 -1.11
CA PHE A 52 3.29 -1.39 -0.20
C PHE A 52 2.89 -1.70 1.25
N GLY A 53 1.79 -2.42 1.47
CA GLY A 53 1.43 -2.92 2.79
C GLY A 53 2.48 -3.89 3.36
N GLY A 54 3.06 -4.74 2.52
CA GLY A 54 4.19 -5.60 2.88
C GLY A 54 5.41 -4.80 3.32
N PHE A 55 5.85 -3.83 2.50
CA PHE A 55 6.99 -2.97 2.83
C PHE A 55 6.76 -2.11 4.07
N MET A 56 5.54 -1.61 4.26
CA MET A 56 5.14 -0.86 5.45
C MET A 56 5.28 -1.72 6.72
N ARG A 57 4.80 -2.97 6.68
CA ARG A 57 4.94 -3.92 7.81
C ARG A 57 6.39 -4.27 8.09
N GLU A 58 7.22 -4.39 7.05
CA GLU A 58 8.65 -4.65 7.23
C GLU A 58 9.37 -3.48 7.91
N SER A 59 9.13 -2.23 7.45
CA SER A 59 9.68 -1.05 8.13
C SER A 59 9.17 -0.91 9.56
N GLN A 60 7.91 -1.25 9.85
CA GLN A 60 7.39 -1.28 11.23
C GLN A 60 8.13 -2.29 12.11
N LYS A 61 8.41 -3.50 11.63
CA LYS A 61 9.18 -4.50 12.37
C LYS A 61 10.58 -3.99 12.72
N LYS A 62 11.28 -3.40 11.75
CA LYS A 62 12.63 -2.82 11.95
C LYS A 62 12.65 -1.68 12.97
N ILE A 63 11.62 -0.83 12.96
CA ILE A 63 11.46 0.24 13.96
C ILE A 63 11.28 -0.34 15.37
N LYS A 64 10.45 -1.38 15.50
CA LYS A 64 10.18 -2.04 16.79
C LYS A 64 11.42 -2.72 17.36
N GLU A 65 12.15 -3.47 16.54
CA GLU A 65 13.42 -4.11 16.93
C GLU A 65 14.48 -3.10 17.39
N PHE A 66 14.45 -1.87 16.87
CA PHE A 66 15.34 -0.81 17.30
C PHE A 66 14.91 -0.15 18.63
N SER A 67 13.61 -0.06 18.92
CA SER A 67 13.15 0.54 20.18
C SER A 67 13.26 -0.41 21.37
N GLU A 68 13.40 -1.71 21.13
CA GLU A 68 13.58 -2.76 22.15
C GLU A 68 15.06 -3.05 22.44
N LYS A 69 15.99 -2.42 21.72
CA LYS A 69 17.44 -2.45 21.96
C LYS A 69 17.90 -1.20 22.69
#